data_AF-A0A1I8CLR6-F1
#
_entry.id   AF-A0A1I8CLR6-F1
#
_cell.length_a   1.000
_cell.length_b   1.000
_cell.length_c   1.000
_cell.angle_alpha   90.00
_cell.angle_beta   90.00
_cell.angle_gamma   90.00
#
_symmetry.space_group_name_H-M   'P 1'
#
loop_
_entity.id
_entity.type
_entity.pdbx_description
1 polymer ?
#
loop_
_entity_poly.entity_id
_entity_poly.type
_entity_poly.pdbx_seq_one_letter_code
_entity_poly.pdbx_strand_id
1 'polypeptide(L)'
;MSDYASTSNIGVPSCGITCHEDYITFMPMPVVSKDCSDAISPPDQRMITNDFTTRIYVSPPDVPYDCNEMFTTTVYDKNDNGHQEVISSIGTSTIELTDKSEMASSSNSGQLPMYRLGSILNYPDSLTAYGHFAHYVPSIQEWVTGKTQFYTFAKGCYIEMYADQNGLNPDAIKMDGLPLSSYGYKLNHMNHFTKTYGHFIVPVTGYGLHTIESGANYVMYVICKNVLGAYDAAGYVAGFNKRKVQDSD
;
A
#
# COMPACT_ATOMS: atom_id res chain seq x y z
N MET A 1 -23.86 -8.94 -9.12
CA MET A 1 -23.52 -7.57 -9.54
C MET A 1 -22.03 -7.55 -9.74
N SER A 2 -21.54 -7.02 -10.85
CA SER A 2 -20.10 -6.96 -11.11
C SER A 2 -19.49 -5.96 -10.13
N ASP A 3 -18.56 -6.41 -9.29
CA ASP A 3 -17.77 -5.54 -8.42
C ASP A 3 -16.79 -4.77 -9.30
N TYR A 4 -17.22 -3.59 -9.74
CA TYR A 4 -16.39 -2.73 -10.57
C TYR A 4 -15.25 -2.13 -9.73
N ALA A 5 -14.03 -2.16 -10.27
CA ALA A 5 -12.82 -1.57 -9.67
C ALA A 5 -12.83 -0.02 -9.67
N SER A 6 -13.97 0.61 -9.95
CA SER A 6 -14.09 2.03 -10.16
C SER A 6 -15.32 2.54 -9.41
N THR A 7 -15.09 3.48 -8.50
CA THR A 7 -16.09 4.41 -7.97
C THR A 7 -16.37 5.54 -8.98
N SER A 8 -16.17 5.29 -10.29
CA SER A 8 -16.04 6.34 -11.31
C SER A 8 -16.77 6.07 -12.65
N ASN A 9 -17.70 5.12 -12.70
CA ASN A 9 -18.49 4.89 -13.92
C ASN A 9 -19.70 5.85 -14.02
N ILE A 10 -19.75 6.61 -15.12
CA ILE A 10 -20.88 7.46 -15.50
C ILE A 10 -22.16 6.60 -15.57
N GLY A 11 -23.20 7.00 -14.83
CA GLY A 11 -24.53 6.38 -14.90
C GLY A 11 -24.89 5.44 -13.73
N VAL A 12 -24.03 5.27 -12.73
CA VAL A 12 -24.40 4.61 -11.47
C VAL A 12 -24.89 5.66 -10.46
N PRO A 13 -26.10 5.54 -9.87
CA PRO A 13 -26.65 6.53 -8.94
C PRO A 13 -25.78 6.79 -7.69
N SER A 14 -24.86 5.88 -7.37
CA SER A 14 -23.93 5.96 -6.25
C SER A 14 -22.71 6.86 -6.50
N CYS A 15 -22.54 7.37 -7.73
CA CYS A 15 -21.37 8.14 -8.14
C CYS A 15 -21.65 9.64 -8.13
N GLY A 16 -20.86 10.42 -7.41
CA GLY A 16 -21.01 11.89 -7.30
C GLY A 16 -20.61 12.66 -8.55
N ILE A 17 -20.65 14.01 -8.49
CA ILE A 17 -20.31 14.90 -9.62
C ILE A 17 -18.83 14.85 -10.07
N THR A 18 -17.94 14.25 -9.28
CA THR A 18 -16.50 14.10 -9.57
C THR A 18 -16.17 12.77 -10.26
N CYS A 19 -17.20 11.98 -10.58
CA CYS A 19 -17.13 10.69 -11.22
C CYS A 19 -16.79 10.82 -12.71
N HIS A 20 -15.51 10.71 -13.04
CA HIS A 20 -15.02 10.76 -14.42
C HIS A 20 -14.29 9.46 -14.76
N GLU A 21 -14.38 9.02 -16.02
CA GLU A 21 -13.52 7.96 -16.53
C GLU A 21 -12.06 8.36 -16.31
N ASP A 22 -11.29 7.44 -15.75
CA ASP A 22 -9.90 7.69 -15.38
C ASP A 22 -8.99 6.57 -15.89
N TYR A 23 -7.77 6.95 -16.24
CA TYR A 23 -6.74 5.99 -16.65
C TYR A 23 -5.94 5.57 -15.43
N ILE A 24 -5.98 4.28 -15.10
CA ILE A 24 -5.17 3.76 -14.00
C ILE A 24 -3.76 3.38 -14.48
N THR A 25 -2.75 3.94 -13.81
CA THR A 25 -1.42 3.34 -13.85
C THR A 25 -1.42 2.13 -12.92
N PHE A 26 -1.07 0.96 -13.47
CA PHE A 26 -1.08 -0.31 -12.73
C PHE A 26 0.31 -0.94 -12.69
N MET A 27 0.72 -1.39 -11.51
CA MET A 27 1.86 -2.28 -11.33
C MET A 27 1.36 -3.71 -11.09
N PRO A 28 1.70 -4.69 -11.95
CA PRO A 28 1.29 -6.07 -11.76
C PRO A 28 1.86 -6.62 -10.47
N MET A 29 1.01 -7.35 -9.76
CA MET A 29 1.36 -8.05 -8.54
C MET A 29 2.16 -9.31 -8.87
N PRO A 30 3.18 -9.67 -8.08
CA PRO A 30 3.98 -10.86 -8.32
C PRO A 30 3.15 -12.13 -8.14
N VAL A 31 3.39 -13.12 -8.99
CA VAL A 31 2.95 -14.50 -8.75
C VAL A 31 3.91 -15.11 -7.73
N VAL A 32 3.36 -15.66 -6.66
CA VAL A 32 4.11 -16.38 -5.63
C VAL A 32 3.57 -17.81 -5.57
N SER A 33 4.44 -18.79 -5.75
CA SER A 33 4.05 -20.20 -5.65
C SER A 33 4.43 -20.75 -4.28
N LYS A 34 3.69 -21.75 -3.80
CA LYS A 34 4.07 -22.53 -2.62
C LYS A 34 3.72 -24.01 -2.82
N ASP A 35 4.38 -24.87 -2.04
CA ASP A 35 3.97 -26.26 -1.93
C ASP A 35 2.69 -26.37 -1.08
N CYS A 36 1.89 -27.42 -1.34
CA CYS A 36 0.60 -27.60 -0.69
C CYS A 36 0.77 -27.89 0.79
N SER A 37 -0.05 -27.26 1.64
CA SER A 37 0.00 -27.37 3.11
C SER A 37 1.27 -26.82 3.77
N ASP A 38 2.15 -26.15 3.01
CA ASP A 38 3.31 -25.49 3.59
C ASP A 38 2.90 -24.18 4.26
N ALA A 39 3.22 -24.08 5.55
CA ALA A 39 3.11 -22.86 6.31
C ALA A 39 4.42 -22.07 6.20
N ILE A 40 4.30 -20.75 6.07
CA ILE A 40 5.47 -19.86 6.06
C ILE A 40 5.79 -19.36 7.47
N SER A 41 7.08 -19.32 7.77
CA SER A 41 7.65 -18.63 8.93
C SER A 41 8.89 -17.88 8.46
N PRO A 42 8.98 -16.55 8.64
CA PRO A 42 8.02 -15.70 9.34
C PRO A 42 6.73 -15.44 8.51
N PRO A 43 5.58 -15.14 9.17
CA PRO A 43 4.31 -14.90 8.48
C PRO A 43 4.40 -13.78 7.46
N ASP A 44 3.58 -13.84 6.39
CA ASP A 44 3.41 -12.72 5.49
C ASP A 44 2.63 -11.62 6.20
N GLN A 45 3.30 -10.50 6.43
CA GLN A 45 2.77 -9.38 7.19
C GLN A 45 2.81 -8.12 6.35
N ARG A 46 1.68 -7.43 6.22
CA ARG A 46 1.54 -6.22 5.40
C ARG A 46 0.78 -5.16 6.19
N MET A 47 0.98 -3.89 5.84
CA MET A 47 0.29 -2.77 6.49
C MET A 47 0.12 -1.61 5.51
N ILE A 48 -0.99 -0.89 5.64
CA ILE A 48 -1.33 0.25 4.79
C ILE A 48 -2.41 1.12 5.44
N THR A 49 -2.34 2.44 5.24
CA THR A 49 -3.35 3.39 5.72
C THR A 49 -4.37 3.72 4.64
N ASN A 50 -5.48 4.32 5.05
CA ASN A 50 -6.50 4.80 4.13
C ASN A 50 -6.21 6.18 3.54
N ASP A 51 -5.11 6.87 3.89
CA ASP A 51 -4.86 8.25 3.42
C ASP A 51 -4.89 8.38 1.88
N PHE A 52 -4.48 7.33 1.18
CA PHE A 52 -4.46 7.21 -0.28
C PHE A 52 -5.02 5.88 -0.80
N THR A 53 -5.76 5.15 0.04
CA THR A 53 -6.20 3.77 -0.25
C THR A 53 -7.69 3.64 0.01
N THR A 54 -8.45 3.17 -0.98
CA THR A 54 -9.87 2.85 -0.82
C THR A 54 -10.08 1.39 -0.46
N ARG A 55 -9.33 0.49 -1.10
CA ARG A 55 -9.41 -0.96 -0.89
C ARG A 55 -8.14 -1.68 -1.28
N ILE A 56 -8.00 -2.87 -0.73
CA ILE A 56 -6.95 -3.84 -1.06
C ILE A 56 -7.58 -5.05 -1.72
N TYR A 57 -6.91 -5.56 -2.74
CA TYR A 57 -7.21 -6.85 -3.35
C TYR A 57 -6.13 -7.83 -2.95
N VAL A 58 -6.55 -9.01 -2.53
CA VAL A 58 -5.67 -10.06 -2.00
C VAL A 58 -5.78 -11.28 -2.88
N SER A 59 -4.65 -11.82 -3.30
CA SER A 59 -4.61 -13.07 -4.05
C SER A 59 -3.94 -14.19 -3.25
N PRO A 60 -4.42 -15.43 -3.41
CA PRO A 60 -3.76 -16.61 -2.87
C PRO A 60 -2.43 -16.86 -3.61
N PRO A 61 -1.50 -17.61 -3.01
CA PRO A 61 -0.37 -18.14 -3.75
C PRO A 61 -0.83 -19.18 -4.78
N ASP A 62 -0.03 -19.35 -5.83
CA ASP A 62 -0.15 -20.42 -6.78
C ASP A 62 0.24 -21.76 -6.12
N VAL A 63 -0.56 -22.79 -6.33
CA VAL A 63 -0.40 -24.13 -5.74
C VAL A 63 -0.65 -25.22 -6.78
N PRO A 64 -0.15 -26.46 -6.55
CA PRO A 64 -0.44 -27.59 -7.42
C PRO A 64 -1.95 -27.79 -7.65
N TYR A 65 -2.32 -28.30 -8.82
CA TYR A 65 -3.72 -28.41 -9.27
C TYR A 65 -4.61 -29.29 -8.38
N ASP A 66 -4.01 -30.21 -7.63
CA ASP A 66 -4.66 -31.15 -6.71
C ASP A 66 -4.68 -30.65 -5.25
N CYS A 67 -4.15 -29.45 -5.00
CA CYS A 67 -4.12 -28.84 -3.68
C CYS A 67 -5.46 -28.19 -3.34
N ASN A 68 -6.23 -28.82 -2.45
CA ASN A 68 -7.47 -28.27 -1.89
C ASN A 68 -7.23 -27.60 -0.53
N GLU A 69 -6.32 -26.62 -0.50
CA GLU A 69 -6.03 -25.85 0.71
C GLU A 69 -6.86 -24.56 0.77
N MET A 70 -7.28 -24.16 1.98
CA MET A 70 -7.91 -22.86 2.22
C MET A 70 -6.89 -21.86 2.73
N PHE A 71 -6.72 -20.77 2.00
CA PHE A 71 -5.87 -19.66 2.42
C PHE A 71 -6.62 -18.75 3.36
N THR A 72 -6.00 -18.43 4.49
CA THR A 72 -6.56 -17.47 5.44
C THR A 72 -5.54 -16.43 5.87
N THR A 73 -6.02 -15.25 6.21
CA THR A 73 -5.23 -14.18 6.83
C THR A 73 -5.98 -13.59 8.01
N THR A 74 -5.28 -13.15 9.03
CA THR A 74 -5.86 -12.27 10.04
C THR A 74 -5.72 -10.84 9.56
N VAL A 75 -6.80 -10.07 9.56
CA VAL A 75 -6.83 -8.64 9.23
C VAL A 75 -7.05 -7.88 10.53
N TYR A 76 -6.22 -6.88 10.78
CA TYR A 76 -6.26 -5.99 11.93
C TYR A 76 -6.60 -4.60 11.47
N ASP A 77 -7.42 -3.90 12.23
CA ASP A 77 -7.61 -2.45 12.14
C ASP A 77 -6.98 -1.80 13.37
N LYS A 78 -6.88 -0.46 13.40
CA LYS A 78 -6.28 0.29 14.52
C LYS A 78 -6.76 -0.09 15.92
N ASN A 79 -8.05 -0.41 16.04
CA ASN A 79 -8.73 -0.67 17.31
C ASN A 79 -9.20 -2.13 17.47
N ASP A 80 -8.90 -2.99 16.52
CA ASP A 80 -9.39 -4.38 16.49
C ASP A 80 -8.28 -5.37 16.87
N ASN A 81 -8.64 -6.43 17.57
CA ASN A 81 -7.75 -7.56 17.86
C ASN A 81 -7.55 -8.47 16.64
N GLY A 82 -8.25 -8.17 15.55
CA GLY A 82 -8.16 -8.79 14.26
C GLY A 82 -9.19 -9.89 14.06
N HIS A 83 -9.62 -10.04 12.82
CA HIS A 83 -10.56 -11.06 12.39
C HIS A 83 -9.95 -11.89 11.26
N GLN A 84 -10.38 -13.16 11.16
CA GLN A 84 -9.89 -14.06 10.13
C GLN A 84 -10.70 -13.89 8.85
N GLU A 85 -9.99 -13.70 7.75
CA GLU A 85 -10.54 -13.61 6.40
C GLU A 85 -10.08 -14.81 5.57
N VAL A 86 -11.01 -15.37 4.79
CA VAL A 86 -10.72 -16.45 3.84
C VAL A 86 -10.36 -15.83 2.49
N ILE A 87 -9.22 -16.23 1.95
CA ILE A 87 -8.74 -15.76 0.66
C ILE A 87 -9.20 -16.72 -0.44
N SER A 88 -10.01 -16.19 -1.35
CA SER A 88 -10.64 -16.91 -2.45
C SER A 88 -9.60 -17.38 -3.47
N SER A 89 -9.67 -18.66 -3.85
CA SER A 89 -8.81 -19.26 -4.88
C SER A 89 -8.98 -18.63 -6.27
N ILE A 90 -10.13 -17.98 -6.53
CA ILE A 90 -10.42 -17.31 -7.80
C ILE A 90 -10.02 -15.82 -7.81
N GLY A 91 -9.31 -15.34 -6.79
CA GLY A 91 -8.71 -13.99 -6.77
C GLY A 91 -9.69 -12.84 -6.53
N THR A 92 -10.83 -13.11 -5.90
CA THR A 92 -11.91 -12.12 -5.67
C THR A 92 -11.89 -11.49 -4.28
N SER A 93 -10.90 -11.80 -3.44
CA SER A 93 -10.87 -11.30 -2.05
C SER A 93 -10.49 -9.83 -2.00
N THR A 94 -11.31 -9.04 -1.31
CA THR A 94 -11.10 -7.61 -1.11
C THR A 94 -11.19 -7.24 0.37
N ILE A 95 -10.49 -6.19 0.75
CA ILE A 95 -10.55 -5.57 2.07
C ILE A 95 -10.80 -4.08 1.84
N GLU A 96 -11.96 -3.56 2.21
CA GLU A 96 -12.28 -2.13 2.10
C GLU A 96 -11.61 -1.35 3.25
N LEU A 97 -11.11 -0.14 2.95
CA LEU A 97 -10.45 0.77 3.89
C LEU A 97 -11.21 2.09 4.05
N THR A 98 -12.36 2.26 3.40
CA THR A 98 -13.09 3.54 3.39
C THR A 98 -13.56 4.00 4.77
N ASP A 99 -13.80 3.08 5.70
CA ASP A 99 -14.27 3.32 7.07
C ASP A 99 -13.20 3.04 8.14
N LYS A 100 -11.98 2.68 7.73
CA LYS A 100 -10.86 2.30 8.60
C LYS A 100 -9.69 3.24 8.40
N SER A 101 -9.02 3.70 9.45
CA SER A 101 -7.85 4.58 9.27
C SER A 101 -6.62 3.84 8.73
N GLU A 102 -6.48 2.58 9.10
CA GLU A 102 -5.35 1.73 8.75
C GLU A 102 -5.75 0.26 8.85
N MET A 103 -5.03 -0.58 8.11
CA MET A 103 -5.09 -2.03 8.26
C MET A 103 -3.70 -2.64 8.32
N ALA A 104 -3.62 -3.80 8.97
CA ALA A 104 -2.51 -4.71 8.87
C ALA A 104 -3.02 -6.13 8.64
N SER A 105 -2.23 -6.98 7.99
CA SER A 105 -2.59 -8.38 7.74
C SER A 105 -1.45 -9.30 8.14
N SER A 106 -1.77 -10.50 8.61
CA SER A 106 -0.80 -11.54 8.95
C SER A 106 -1.32 -12.90 8.48
N SER A 107 -0.50 -13.62 7.71
CA SER A 107 -0.83 -14.98 7.28
C SER A 107 0.37 -15.92 7.38
N ASN A 108 0.13 -17.10 7.97
CA ASN A 108 1.03 -18.24 7.87
C ASN A 108 0.65 -19.19 6.74
N SER A 109 -0.51 -19.00 6.10
CA SER A 109 -1.03 -19.87 5.04
C SER A 109 -0.25 -19.75 3.72
N GLY A 110 0.71 -18.82 3.64
CA GLY A 110 1.49 -18.55 2.44
C GLY A 110 1.74 -17.06 2.28
N GLN A 111 2.51 -16.70 1.26
CA GLN A 111 2.62 -15.30 0.85
C GLN A 111 1.29 -14.92 0.17
N LEU A 112 0.69 -13.81 0.60
CA LEU A 112 -0.57 -13.32 0.06
C LEU A 112 -0.30 -11.97 -0.60
N PRO A 113 0.08 -11.94 -1.89
CA PRO A 113 0.32 -10.71 -2.60
C PRO A 113 -0.92 -9.82 -2.55
N MET A 114 -0.68 -8.54 -2.29
CA MET A 114 -1.72 -7.52 -2.19
C MET A 114 -1.42 -6.42 -3.19
N TYR A 115 -2.45 -5.96 -3.89
CA TYR A 115 -2.39 -4.69 -4.60
C TYR A 115 -3.44 -3.74 -4.04
N ARG A 116 -3.07 -2.48 -3.91
CA ARG A 116 -3.98 -1.43 -3.49
C ARG A 116 -4.69 -0.85 -4.70
N LEU A 117 -5.97 -0.54 -4.54
CA LEU A 117 -6.63 0.48 -5.32
C LEU A 117 -6.58 1.77 -4.50
N GLY A 118 -5.79 2.71 -4.99
CA GLY A 118 -5.59 4.00 -4.38
C GLY A 118 -6.41 5.09 -5.06
N SER A 119 -6.72 6.12 -4.30
CA SER A 119 -7.43 7.28 -4.79
C SER A 119 -7.12 8.52 -3.94
N ILE A 120 -7.38 9.69 -4.51
CA ILE A 120 -7.35 10.95 -3.76
C ILE A 120 -8.68 11.13 -3.04
N LEU A 121 -8.64 10.98 -1.71
CA LEU A 121 -9.83 11.03 -0.87
C LEU A 121 -10.17 12.47 -0.46
N ASN A 122 -11.45 12.82 -0.54
CA ASN A 122 -12.00 14.13 -0.16
C ASN A 122 -12.76 14.04 1.17
N TYR A 123 -12.02 13.87 2.27
CA TYR A 123 -12.66 13.78 3.58
C TYR A 123 -13.54 14.99 3.92
N PRO A 124 -14.70 14.77 4.58
CA PRO A 124 -15.13 13.51 5.19
C PRO A 124 -15.80 12.51 4.23
N ASP A 125 -16.00 12.85 2.95
CA ASP A 125 -16.70 12.00 1.99
C ASP A 125 -15.74 11.20 1.09
N SER A 126 -15.76 9.88 1.19
CA SER A 126 -15.00 8.99 0.31
C SER A 126 -15.71 8.71 -1.02
N LEU A 127 -17.00 9.04 -1.17
CA LEU A 127 -17.77 8.83 -2.41
C LEU A 127 -17.29 9.73 -3.56
N THR A 128 -16.71 10.88 -3.24
CA THR A 128 -16.16 11.84 -4.23
C THR A 128 -14.67 11.67 -4.46
N ALA A 129 -14.10 10.54 -4.05
CA ALA A 129 -12.72 10.17 -4.36
C ALA A 129 -12.47 10.19 -5.88
N TYR A 130 -11.33 10.74 -6.28
CA TYR A 130 -10.93 10.92 -7.68
C TYR A 130 -9.47 10.51 -7.89
N GLY A 131 -9.06 10.34 -9.14
CA GLY A 131 -7.68 10.02 -9.47
C GLY A 131 -7.30 8.63 -8.96
N HIS A 132 -7.41 7.61 -9.80
CA HIS A 132 -7.23 6.22 -9.40
C HIS A 132 -5.85 5.69 -9.83
N PHE A 133 -5.18 5.00 -8.91
CA PHE A 133 -3.92 4.30 -9.20
C PHE A 133 -3.92 2.95 -8.51
N ALA A 134 -3.20 1.99 -9.07
CA ALA A 134 -3.16 0.65 -8.50
C ALA A 134 -1.75 0.09 -8.52
N HIS A 135 -1.29 -0.42 -7.38
CA HIS A 135 0.03 -1.04 -7.33
C HIS A 135 0.19 -1.95 -6.12
N TYR A 136 1.29 -2.70 -6.14
CA TYR A 136 1.68 -3.62 -5.09
C TYR A 136 1.78 -2.96 -3.71
N VAL A 137 1.41 -3.71 -2.67
CA VAL A 137 1.61 -3.35 -1.25
C VAL A 137 2.69 -4.27 -0.70
N PRO A 138 3.95 -3.82 -0.54
CA PRO A 138 5.03 -4.67 -0.07
C PRO A 138 4.80 -5.24 1.34
N SER A 139 5.36 -6.42 1.56
CA SER A 139 5.45 -7.05 2.87
C SER A 139 6.42 -6.31 3.77
N ILE A 140 6.24 -6.43 5.09
CA ILE A 140 7.24 -5.97 6.07
C ILE A 140 8.51 -6.84 6.08
N GLN A 141 8.74 -7.62 5.04
CA GLN A 141 10.00 -8.34 4.78
C GLN A 141 10.66 -7.86 3.48
N GLU A 142 10.04 -6.88 2.80
CA GLU A 142 10.43 -6.31 1.51
C GLU A 142 10.92 -4.86 1.67
N TRP A 143 11.43 -4.52 2.85
CA TRP A 143 11.97 -3.19 3.11
C TRP A 143 13.25 -2.90 2.32
N VAL A 144 13.44 -1.63 1.98
CA VAL A 144 14.72 -1.07 1.51
C VAL A 144 15.40 -0.27 2.62
N THR A 145 16.70 -0.04 2.46
CA THR A 145 17.53 0.82 3.31
C THR A 145 18.48 1.62 2.43
N GLY A 146 18.98 2.75 2.93
CA GLY A 146 19.90 3.60 2.21
C GLY A 146 19.16 4.60 1.33
N LYS A 147 19.65 4.80 0.10
CA LYS A 147 19.18 5.84 -0.82
C LYS A 147 18.26 5.27 -1.90
N THR A 148 17.06 5.81 -2.03
CA THR A 148 16.12 5.53 -3.12
C THR A 148 15.93 6.78 -3.97
N GLN A 149 16.01 6.62 -5.29
CA GLN A 149 15.66 7.66 -6.25
C GLN A 149 14.19 7.51 -6.65
N PHE A 150 13.49 8.62 -6.83
CA PHE A 150 12.12 8.63 -7.31
C PHE A 150 11.85 9.86 -8.18
N TYR A 151 10.78 9.80 -8.97
CA TYR A 151 10.41 10.85 -9.91
C TYR A 151 9.05 11.47 -9.55
N THR A 152 8.94 12.79 -9.62
CA THR A 152 7.68 13.53 -9.46
C THR A 152 7.22 14.10 -10.80
N PHE A 153 5.95 13.85 -11.15
CA PHE A 153 5.40 14.18 -12.46
C PHE A 153 4.82 15.60 -12.56
N ALA A 154 4.44 16.23 -11.45
CA ALA A 154 3.78 17.53 -11.44
C ALA A 154 3.79 18.18 -10.05
N LYS A 155 3.09 19.31 -9.89
CA LYS A 155 2.77 19.87 -8.58
C LYS A 155 1.79 18.95 -7.84
N GLY A 156 1.82 18.97 -6.51
CA GLY A 156 0.87 18.18 -5.70
C GLY A 156 1.26 16.71 -5.59
N CYS A 157 2.56 16.41 -5.68
CA CYS A 157 3.09 15.10 -5.36
C CYS A 157 3.39 14.96 -3.87
N TYR A 158 3.24 13.75 -3.37
CA TYR A 158 3.49 13.34 -2.01
C TYR A 158 4.32 12.06 -2.03
N ILE A 159 5.23 11.96 -1.08
CA ILE A 159 5.77 10.68 -0.65
C ILE A 159 4.86 10.16 0.46
N GLU A 160 4.46 8.92 0.32
CA GLU A 160 3.92 8.13 1.42
C GLU A 160 4.96 7.06 1.78
N MET A 161 5.51 7.15 2.98
CA MET A 161 6.59 6.29 3.43
C MET A 161 6.21 5.58 4.72
N TYR A 162 6.43 4.27 4.74
CA TYR A 162 6.31 3.45 5.94
C TYR A 162 7.72 3.09 6.37
N ALA A 163 8.05 3.33 7.64
CA ALA A 163 9.35 3.10 8.24
C ALA A 163 9.23 2.15 9.45
N ASP A 164 10.26 1.33 9.69
CA ASP A 164 10.30 0.49 10.88
C ASP A 164 10.54 1.32 12.16
N GLN A 165 10.58 0.66 13.31
CA GLN A 165 10.79 1.31 14.61
C GLN A 165 12.10 2.14 14.69
N ASN A 166 13.09 1.85 13.85
CA ASN A 166 14.35 2.59 13.81
C ASN A 166 14.24 3.83 12.91
N GLY A 167 13.21 3.91 12.07
CA GLY A 167 12.94 5.01 11.14
C GLY A 167 11.86 5.98 11.62
N LEU A 168 11.61 6.06 12.93
CA LEU A 168 10.63 6.99 13.50
C LEU A 168 11.13 8.44 13.60
N ASN A 169 12.45 8.66 13.57
CA ASN A 169 13.04 9.98 13.71
C ASN A 169 13.14 10.70 12.33
N PRO A 170 12.35 11.77 12.09
CA PRO A 170 12.40 12.52 10.83
C PRO A 170 13.74 13.24 10.60
N ASP A 171 14.52 13.55 11.64
CA ASP A 171 15.85 14.14 11.47
C ASP A 171 16.88 13.15 10.88
N ALA A 172 16.63 11.85 11.01
CA ALA A 172 17.50 10.79 10.51
C ALA A 172 17.21 10.39 9.06
N ILE A 173 16.11 10.89 8.48
CA ILE A 173 15.69 10.60 7.11
C ILE A 173 15.87 11.86 6.29
N LYS A 174 16.49 11.76 5.12
CA LYS A 174 16.79 12.91 4.26
C LYS A 174 16.01 12.83 2.96
N MET A 175 15.39 13.93 2.56
CA MET A 175 14.88 14.15 1.22
C MET A 175 15.78 15.19 0.53
N ASP A 176 16.34 14.85 -0.62
CA ASP A 176 17.27 15.72 -1.37
C ASP A 176 18.42 16.29 -0.53
N GLY A 177 18.92 15.48 0.40
CA GLY A 177 20.02 15.82 1.31
C GLY A 177 19.63 16.62 2.55
N LEU A 178 18.38 17.08 2.66
CA LEU A 178 17.85 17.80 3.81
C LEU A 178 17.03 16.87 4.72
N PRO A 179 17.10 17.01 6.06
CA PRO A 179 16.28 16.21 6.97
C PRO A 179 14.77 16.36 6.69
N LEU A 180 13.98 15.30 6.85
CA LEU A 180 12.52 15.35 6.65
C LEU A 180 11.83 16.37 7.55
N SER A 181 12.40 16.62 8.74
CA SER A 181 11.93 17.64 9.68
C SER A 181 11.97 19.08 9.14
N SER A 182 12.77 19.34 8.09
CA SER A 182 12.83 20.64 7.42
C SER A 182 11.65 20.89 6.46
N TYR A 183 10.86 19.84 6.18
CA TYR A 183 9.66 19.90 5.35
C TYR A 183 8.40 19.89 6.22
N GLY A 184 7.27 20.33 5.67
CA GLY A 184 5.99 20.04 6.31
C GLY A 184 5.67 18.56 6.13
N TYR A 185 5.55 17.77 7.20
CA TYR A 185 5.21 16.35 7.12
C TYR A 185 4.08 16.00 8.09
N LYS A 186 3.35 14.94 7.78
CA LYS A 186 2.46 14.24 8.72
C LYS A 186 3.16 12.95 9.15
N LEU A 187 3.18 12.67 10.45
CA LEU A 187 3.66 11.41 11.02
C LEU A 187 2.55 10.78 11.85
N ASN A 188 2.15 9.57 11.47
CA ASN A 188 1.28 8.71 12.27
C ASN A 188 2.09 7.50 12.76
N HIS A 189 1.81 7.07 13.98
CA HIS A 189 2.38 5.84 14.51
C HIS A 189 1.37 4.71 14.35
N MET A 190 1.77 3.64 13.67
CA MET A 190 0.97 2.42 13.48
C MET A 190 1.51 1.34 14.41
N ASN A 191 0.66 0.72 15.21
CA ASN A 191 1.07 -0.29 16.20
C ASN A 191 0.52 -1.65 15.80
N HIS A 192 1.37 -2.47 15.16
CA HIS A 192 1.01 -3.81 14.70
C HIS A 192 2.16 -4.77 14.94
N PHE A 193 1.85 -6.06 15.08
CA PHE A 193 2.85 -7.12 15.20
C PHE A 193 3.86 -6.88 16.34
N THR A 194 3.40 -6.34 17.47
CA THR A 194 4.23 -5.95 18.64
C THR A 194 5.32 -4.91 18.37
N LYS A 195 5.21 -4.17 17.25
CA LYS A 195 6.14 -3.13 16.84
C LYS A 195 5.39 -1.84 16.53
N THR A 196 6.12 -0.73 16.61
CA THR A 196 5.63 0.58 16.16
C THR A 196 6.30 0.90 14.83
N TYR A 197 5.49 1.29 13.86
CA TYR A 197 5.91 1.72 12.53
C TYR A 197 5.57 3.19 12.33
N GLY A 198 6.43 3.90 11.61
CA GLY A 198 6.21 5.29 11.23
C GLY A 198 5.52 5.36 9.88
N HIS A 199 4.42 6.08 9.78
CA HIS A 199 3.75 6.41 8.52
C HIS A 199 3.90 7.90 8.27
N PHE A 200 4.65 8.24 7.23
CA PHE A 200 4.98 9.60 6.84
C PHE A 200 4.27 9.97 5.55
N ILE A 201 3.64 11.15 5.54
CA ILE A 201 3.18 11.81 4.31
C ILE A 201 3.94 13.12 4.18
N VAL A 202 4.67 13.26 3.08
CA VAL A 202 5.57 14.40 2.83
C VAL A 202 5.22 14.99 1.46
N PRO A 203 4.75 16.25 1.37
CA PRO A 203 4.59 16.94 0.11
C PRO A 203 5.96 17.20 -0.52
N VAL A 204 6.09 16.85 -1.80
CA VAL A 204 7.31 17.09 -2.58
C VAL A 204 7.10 18.31 -3.46
N THR A 205 8.04 19.24 -3.40
CA THR A 205 8.05 20.41 -4.27
C THR A 205 9.08 20.22 -5.38
N GLY A 206 8.74 20.71 -6.58
CA GLY A 206 9.58 20.54 -7.76
C GLY A 206 9.13 19.39 -8.65
N TYR A 207 9.73 19.36 -9.84
CA TYR A 207 9.51 18.36 -10.87
C TYR A 207 10.83 17.67 -11.14
N GLY A 208 10.80 16.36 -11.35
CA GLY A 208 11.95 15.59 -11.80
C GLY A 208 12.43 14.55 -10.79
N LEU A 209 13.74 14.32 -10.81
CA LEU A 209 14.39 13.30 -10.00
C LEU A 209 14.68 13.83 -8.59
N HIS A 210 14.20 13.09 -7.60
CA HIS A 210 14.40 13.33 -6.19
C HIS A 210 15.02 12.11 -5.51
N THR A 211 15.45 12.29 -4.27
CA THR A 211 16.07 11.23 -3.47
C THR A 211 15.52 11.22 -2.06
N ILE A 212 15.28 10.03 -1.53
CA ILE A 212 15.09 9.78 -0.11
C ILE A 212 16.25 8.92 0.40
N GLU A 213 16.72 9.18 1.60
CA GLU A 213 17.80 8.43 2.23
C GLU A 213 17.49 8.16 3.70
N SER A 214 17.51 6.90 4.11
CA SER A 214 17.30 6.48 5.49
C SER A 214 18.23 5.33 5.85
N GLY A 215 18.83 5.39 7.04
CA GLY A 215 19.56 4.25 7.61
C GLY A 215 18.64 3.15 8.14
N ALA A 216 17.35 3.46 8.34
CA ALA A 216 16.34 2.51 8.79
C ALA A 216 15.67 1.81 7.61
N ASN A 217 14.93 0.73 7.90
CA ASN A 217 14.11 0.05 6.91
C ASN A 217 12.91 0.93 6.56
N TYR A 218 12.65 1.14 5.27
CA TYR A 218 11.43 1.79 4.77
C TYR A 218 10.88 1.11 3.51
N VAL A 219 9.58 1.34 3.25
CA VAL A 219 8.97 1.20 1.93
C VAL A 219 8.34 2.54 1.55
N MET A 220 8.33 2.85 0.26
CA MET A 220 7.94 4.17 -0.21
C MET A 220 7.05 4.10 -1.43
N TYR A 221 6.04 4.96 -1.44
CA TYR A 221 5.18 5.25 -2.57
C TYR A 221 5.28 6.73 -2.94
N VAL A 222 5.04 7.01 -4.22
CA VAL A 222 4.87 8.37 -4.72
C VAL A 222 3.45 8.48 -5.24
N ILE A 223 2.74 9.53 -4.81
CA ILE A 223 1.36 9.82 -5.22
C ILE A 223 1.31 11.26 -5.70
N CYS A 224 0.86 11.49 -6.93
CA CYS A 224 0.74 12.82 -7.52
C CYS A 224 -0.72 13.09 -7.86
N LYS A 225 -1.23 14.22 -7.37
CA LYS A 225 -2.55 14.74 -7.75
C LYS A 225 -2.45 15.52 -9.05
N ASN A 226 -3.54 15.55 -9.79
CA ASN A 226 -3.79 16.41 -10.94
C ASN A 226 -2.76 16.28 -12.06
N VAL A 227 -2.38 15.05 -12.41
CA VAL A 227 -1.27 14.80 -13.35
C VAL A 227 -1.63 15.22 -14.78
N LEU A 228 -2.81 14.84 -15.29
CA LEU A 228 -3.33 15.21 -16.61
C LEU A 228 -4.68 15.95 -16.56
N GLY A 229 -5.22 16.22 -15.38
CA GLY A 229 -6.49 16.92 -15.20
C GLY A 229 -6.85 17.16 -13.74
N ALA A 230 -7.90 17.93 -13.45
CA ALA A 230 -8.28 18.28 -12.08
C ALA A 230 -8.79 17.11 -11.21
N TYR A 231 -9.07 15.97 -11.83
CA TYR A 231 -9.62 14.76 -11.19
C TYR A 231 -8.78 13.51 -11.46
N ASP A 232 -7.55 13.69 -11.93
CA ASP A 232 -6.61 12.61 -12.26
C ASP A 232 -5.53 12.49 -11.18
N ALA A 233 -4.99 11.29 -10.97
CA ALA A 233 -3.85 11.05 -10.10
C ALA A 233 -2.99 9.88 -10.59
N ALA A 234 -1.69 9.96 -10.33
CA ALA A 234 -0.77 8.85 -10.56
C ALA A 234 -0.12 8.40 -9.26
N GLY A 235 0.07 7.10 -9.10
CA GLY A 235 0.75 6.53 -7.94
C GLY A 235 1.57 5.30 -8.29
N TYR A 236 2.72 5.13 -7.65
CA TYR A 236 3.59 3.97 -7.83
C TYR A 236 4.43 3.65 -6.60
N VAL A 237 4.90 2.40 -6.49
CA VAL A 237 5.85 1.97 -5.48
C VAL A 237 7.26 2.39 -5.91
N ALA A 238 7.92 3.21 -5.10
CA ALA A 238 9.24 3.76 -5.41
C ALA A 238 10.38 3.03 -4.68
N GLY A 239 10.10 2.36 -3.56
CA GLY A 239 11.12 1.63 -2.80
C GLY A 239 10.56 0.41 -2.11
N PHE A 240 10.97 -0.78 -2.58
CA PHE A 240 10.78 -2.07 -1.93
C PHE A 240 11.86 -3.05 -2.45
N ASN A 241 12.10 -4.13 -1.72
CA ASN A 241 13.11 -5.13 -2.02
C ASN A 241 12.47 -6.51 -2.17
N LYS A 242 13.25 -7.51 -2.58
CA LYS A 242 12.83 -8.90 -2.52
C LYS A 242 12.61 -9.30 -1.07
N ARG A 243 11.58 -10.12 -0.84
CA ARG A 243 11.36 -10.76 0.45
C ARG A 243 12.62 -11.53 0.83
N LYS A 244 13.17 -11.26 2.02
CA LYS A 244 14.30 -12.02 2.54
C LYS A 244 13.80 -13.43 2.86
N VAL A 245 14.27 -14.42 2.12
CA VAL A 245 14.10 -15.83 2.48
C VAL A 245 14.96 -16.04 3.73
N GLN A 246 14.36 -16.55 4.80
CA GLN A 246 15.14 -16.94 5.95
C GLN A 246 15.81 -18.26 5.57
N ASP A 247 17.09 -18.21 5.21
CA ASP A 247 17.90 -19.43 5.13
C ASP A 247 17.82 -20.07 6.52
N SER A 248 17.38 -21.33 6.55
CA SER A 248 17.46 -22.16 7.73
C SER A 248 18.93 -22.36 8.08
N ASP A 249 19.43 -21.60 9.06
CA ASP A 249 20.68 -21.89 9.77
C ASP A 249 20.62 -23.26 10.47
#